data_AF-A0A1V9CTZ4-F1
#
_entry.id   AF-A0A1V9CTZ4-F1
#
_cell.length_a   1.000
_cell.length_b   1.000
_cell.length_c   1.000
_cell.angle_alpha   90.00
_cell.angle_beta   90.00
_cell.angle_gamma   90.00
#
_symmetry.space_group_name_H-M   'P 1'
#
loop_
_entity.id
_entity.type
_entity.pdbx_description
1 polymer ?
#
loop_
_entity_poly.entity_id
_entity_poly.type
_entity_poly.pdbx_seq_one_letter_code
_entity_poly.pdbx_strand_id
1 'polypeptide(L)' 'MNERWLQKQARNCLRHYGCDDDMMPLDEDDWRELCARIAAAKERQPNADIYELVHDAVYRFIAGS' A
#
# COMPACT_ATOMS: atom_id res chain seq x y z
N MET A 1 4.96 -8.88 9.88
CA MET A 1 3.88 -7.86 9.77
C MET A 1 2.63 -8.56 9.26
N ASN A 2 1.42 -8.20 9.68
CA ASN A 2 0.20 -8.89 9.22
C ASN A 2 -0.22 -8.38 7.83
N GLU A 3 -0.09 -9.21 6.79
CA GLU A 3 -0.46 -8.87 5.40
C GLU A 3 -1.92 -8.41 5.27
N ARG A 4 -2.86 -9.09 5.94
CA ARG A 4 -4.28 -8.70 5.96
C ARG A 4 -4.51 -7.30 6.52
N TRP A 5 -3.72 -6.90 7.52
CA TRP A 5 -3.84 -5.57 8.11
C TRP A 5 -3.27 -4.51 7.16
N LEU A 6 -2.13 -4.79 6.54
CA LEU A 6 -1.50 -3.96 5.50
C LEU A 6 -2.43 -3.71 4.32
N GLN A 7 -3.02 -4.77 3.75
CA GLN A 7 -4.02 -4.67 2.69
C GLN A 7 -5.17 -3.75 3.12
N LYS A 8 -5.66 -3.88 4.35
CA LYS A 8 -6.73 -3.02 4.85
C LYS A 8 -6.32 -1.55 4.94
N GLN A 9 -5.08 -1.26 5.39
CA GLN A 9 -4.58 0.12 5.43
C GLN A 9 -4.43 0.70 4.03
N ALA A 10 -3.79 -0.04 3.14
CA ALA A 10 -3.59 0.37 1.76
C ALA A 10 -4.94 0.56 1.03
N ARG A 11 -5.92 -0.32 1.25
CA ARG A 11 -7.28 -0.16 0.70
C ARG A 11 -7.98 1.09 1.22
N ASN A 12 -7.86 1.39 2.52
CA ASN A 12 -8.38 2.65 3.07
C ASN A 12 -7.68 3.87 2.46
N CYS A 13 -6.37 3.77 2.25
CA CYS A 13 -5.57 4.84 1.64
C CYS A 13 -5.99 5.08 0.18
N LEU A 14 -6.15 4.02 -0.62
CA LEU A 14 -6.67 4.08 -1.99
C LEU A 14 -8.05 4.74 -2.06
N ARG A 15 -8.95 4.41 -1.15
CA ARG A 15 -10.25 5.07 -1.03
C ARG A 15 -10.14 6.56 -0.73
N HIS A 16 -9.17 6.98 0.10
CA HIS A 16 -8.91 8.41 0.32
C HIS A 16 -8.41 9.11 -0.95
N TYR A 17 -7.74 8.39 -1.85
CA TYR A 17 -7.32 8.90 -3.16
C TYR A 17 -8.43 8.86 -4.22
N GLY A 18 -9.62 8.35 -3.89
CA GLY A 18 -10.71 8.16 -4.86
C GLY A 18 -10.48 6.99 -5.83
N CYS A 19 -9.49 6.13 -5.55
CA CYS A 19 -9.36 4.83 -6.20
C CYS A 19 -10.32 3.87 -5.50
N ASP A 20 -11.56 3.84 -5.99
CA ASP A 20 -12.51 2.79 -5.64
C ASP A 20 -12.11 1.46 -6.29
N ASP A 21 -12.60 0.35 -5.71
CA ASP A 21 -12.41 -1.02 -6.24
C ASP A 21 -12.85 -1.13 -7.73
N ASP A 22 -13.71 -0.21 -8.20
CA ASP A 22 -14.18 -0.11 -9.59
C ASP A 22 -13.21 0.66 -10.51
N MET A 23 -12.47 1.63 -9.98
CA MET A 23 -11.54 2.48 -10.75
C MET A 23 -10.13 1.87 -10.82
N MET A 24 -9.74 1.07 -9.83
CA MET A 24 -8.46 0.39 -9.80
C MET A 24 -8.60 -1.02 -9.21
N PRO A 25 -9.03 -2.01 -10.04
CA PRO A 25 -9.08 -3.39 -9.62
C PRO A 25 -7.65 -3.91 -9.49
N LEU A 26 -7.12 -3.87 -8.27
CA LEU A 26 -5.85 -4.48 -7.92
C LEU A 26 -6.03 -6.00 -7.82
N ASP A 27 -5.27 -6.74 -8.62
CA ASP A 27 -5.24 -8.19 -8.53
C ASP A 27 -4.47 -8.63 -7.27
N GLU A 28 -4.61 -9.90 -6.89
CA GLU A 28 -3.91 -10.46 -5.72
C GLU A 28 -2.38 -10.29 -5.79
N ASP A 29 -1.82 -10.28 -7.00
CA ASP A 29 -0.39 -10.07 -7.23
C ASP A 29 0.03 -8.62 -6.96
N ASP A 30 -0.75 -7.63 -7.41
CA ASP A 30 -0.52 -6.22 -7.10
C ASP A 30 -0.58 -5.96 -5.59
N TRP A 31 -1.56 -6.57 -4.92
CA TRP A 31 -1.66 -6.48 -3.46
C TRP A 31 -0.45 -7.09 -2.76
N ARG A 32 0.05 -8.22 -3.26
CA ARG A 32 1.27 -8.85 -2.74
C ARG A 32 2.49 -7.95 -2.95
N GLU A 33 2.64 -7.38 -4.14
CA GLU A 33 3.75 -6.45 -4.43
C GLU A 33 3.68 -5.22 -3.51
N LEU A 34 2.49 -4.61 -3.38
CA LEU A 34 2.28 -3.45 -2.52
C LEU A 34 2.62 -3.77 -1.06
N CYS A 35 2.15 -4.90 -0.53
CA CYS A 35 2.48 -5.34 0.82
C CYS A 35 3.98 -5.60 0.99
N ALA A 36 4.62 -6.23 0.00
CA ALA A 36 6.05 -6.49 0.02
C ALA A 36 6.87 -5.19 0.00
N ARG A 37 6.48 -4.19 -0.80
CA ARG A 37 7.13 -2.87 -0.84
C ARG A 37 7.03 -2.16 0.51
N ILE A 38 5.86 -2.17 1.15
CA ILE A 38 5.67 -1.54 2.47
C ILE A 38 6.46 -2.28 3.55
N ALA A 39 6.46 -3.62 3.52
CA ALA A 39 7.25 -4.44 4.45
C ALA A 39 8.75 -4.15 4.31
N ALA A 40 9.28 -4.16 3.08
CA ALA A 40 10.68 -3.86 2.80
C ALA A 40 11.05 -2.42 3.22
N ALA A 41 10.16 -1.45 3.01
CA ALA A 41 10.38 -0.08 3.46
C ALA A 41 10.41 0.03 4.99
N LYS A 42 9.56 -0.72 5.70
CA LYS A 42 9.54 -0.80 7.16
C LYS A 42 10.78 -1.48 7.72
N GLU A 43 11.31 -2.49 7.03
CA GLU A 43 12.58 -3.13 7.41
C GLU A 43 13.77 -2.19 7.23
N ARG A 44 13.78 -1.40 6.14
CA ARG A 44 14.82 -0.38 5.90
C ARG A 44 14.71 0.81 6.85
N GLN A 45 13.50 1.14 7.28
CA GLN A 45 13.20 2.26 8.15
C GLN A 45 12.27 1.81 9.30
N PRO A 46 12.79 1.11 10.31
CA PRO A 46 11.96 0.58 11.40
C PRO A 46 11.25 1.68 12.20
N ASN A 47 11.83 2.89 12.26
CA ASN A 47 11.27 4.05 12.93
C ASN A 47 10.25 4.84 12.09
N ALA A 48 10.13 4.58 10.78
CA ALA A 48 9.19 5.31 9.93
C ALA A 48 7.75 4.94 10.28
N ASP A 49 6.83 5.90 10.20
CA ASP A 49 5.42 5.64 10.44
C ASP A 49 4.88 4.71 9.34
N ILE A 50 4.16 3.67 9.75
CA ILE A 50 3.59 2.70 8.82
C ILE A 50 2.56 3.35 7.90
N TYR A 51 1.89 4.39 8.37
CA TYR A 51 0.91 5.15 7.60
C TYR A 51 1.60 5.94 6.49
N GLU A 52 2.75 6.56 6.77
CA GLU A 52 3.57 7.24 5.76
C GLU A 52 4.10 6.25 4.72
N LEU A 53 4.57 5.08 5.16
CA LEU A 53 5.05 4.03 4.24
C LEU A 53 3.94 3.48 3.34
N VAL A 54 2.73 3.29 3.89
CA VAL A 54 1.54 2.89 3.12
C VAL A 54 1.19 3.98 2.11
N HIS A 55 1.16 5.25 2.54
CA HIS A 55 0.88 6.39 1.66
C HIS A 55 1.89 6.50 0.52
N ASP A 56 3.20 6.39 0.81
CA ASP A 56 4.26 6.48 -0.20
C ASP A 56 4.17 5.32 -1.22
N ALA A 57 3.93 4.10 -0.74
CA ALA A 57 3.77 2.93 -1.61
C ALA A 57 2.51 3.05 -2.49
N VAL A 58 1.37 3.41 -1.91
CA VAL A 58 0.10 3.60 -2.62
C VAL A 58 0.21 4.74 -3.63
N TYR A 59 0.82 5.86 -3.24
CA TYR A 59 1.02 7.00 -4.12
C TYR A 59 1.90 6.62 -5.32
N ARG A 60 3.04 5.95 -5.12
CA ARG A 60 3.88 5.47 -6.23
C ARG A 60 3.15 4.48 -7.13
N PHE A 61 2.34 3.61 -6.54
CA PHE A 61 1.54 2.64 -7.28
C PHE A 61 0.55 3.35 -8.21
N ILE A 62 -0.23 4.32 -7.71
CA ILE A 62 -1.15 5.12 -8.51
C ILE A 62 -0.41 5.98 -9.55
N ALA A 63 0.72 6.57 -9.15
CA ALA A 63 1.51 7.45 -10.01
C ALA A 63 2.29 6.70 -11.12
N GLY A 64 2.37 5.37 -11.06
CA GLY A 64 3.03 4.53 -12.07
C GLY A 64 4.56 4.72 -12.16
N SER A 65 5.24 5.04 -11.04
CA SER A 65 6.70 5.25 -10.98
C SER A 65 7.48 4.17 -10.22
#